data_AF-A0A117I700-F1
#
_entry.id   AF-A0A117I700-F1
#
_cell.length_a   1.000
_cell.length_b   1.000
_cell.length_c   1.000
_cell.angle_alpha   90.00
_cell.angle_beta   90.00
_cell.angle_gamma   90.00
#
_symmetry.space_group_name_H-M   'P 1'
#
loop_
_entity.id
_entity.type
_entity.pdbx_description
1 polymer ?
#
loop_
_entity_poly.entity_id
_entity_poly.type
_entity_poly.pdbx_seq_one_letter_code
_entity_poly.pdbx_strand_id
1 'polypeptide(L)'
;MPVKPSLSWGEQVALLVGRGVVVGDEGACAAFLAAHNYYRFSGYMRYFQTAPHLGDNTFRPDTPFDEIREIYDADEALRAAVARQLARAEILLRTHTAHVIANEHGPSGRYLKVDFYTDAANAEPTVESYLKDIERSSERHILRYTAGDRGVPTFTDLPVWSAVEAFSFGTLSKCIERGGQGTLADAVATSRRRQGRFPVPSSSAGVPPQPLRAPQPVVEPLRHRRRPDAKQRAREGQETRRTVRAEIRARRHRFTRRHRRPREGG
;
A
#
# COMPACT_ATOMS: atom_id res chain seq x y z
N MET A 1 20.05 -24.50 -5.82
CA MET A 1 20.68 -24.82 -4.52
C MET A 1 19.66 -25.50 -3.65
N PRO A 2 20.01 -26.56 -2.91
CA PRO A 2 19.09 -27.23 -2.00
C PRO A 2 18.60 -26.26 -0.90
N VAL A 3 17.35 -26.45 -0.47
CA VAL A 3 16.75 -25.68 0.63
C VAL A 3 17.47 -26.05 1.93
N LYS A 4 17.86 -25.06 2.74
CA LYS A 4 18.49 -25.31 4.04
C LYS A 4 17.45 -25.88 5.01
N PRO A 5 17.79 -26.88 5.84
CA PRO A 5 16.87 -27.42 6.83
C PRO A 5 16.48 -26.36 7.86
N SER A 6 15.28 -26.48 8.43
CA SER A 6 14.86 -25.66 9.56
C SER A 6 15.64 -26.07 10.80
N LEU A 7 16.10 -25.08 11.58
CA LEU A 7 16.78 -25.28 12.84
C LEU A 7 15.82 -24.97 14.00
N SER A 8 15.85 -25.78 15.05
CA SER A 8 15.26 -25.45 16.35
C SER A 8 15.92 -24.20 16.96
N TRP A 9 15.30 -23.60 17.97
CA TRP A 9 15.86 -22.41 18.62
C TRP A 9 17.23 -22.69 19.25
N GLY A 10 17.42 -23.85 19.89
CA GLY A 10 18.73 -24.27 20.41
C GLY A 10 19.78 -24.44 19.32
N GLU A 11 19.42 -25.06 18.19
CA GLU A 11 20.33 -25.18 17.04
C GLU A 11 20.68 -23.82 16.41
N GLN A 12 19.76 -22.85 16.45
CA GLN A 12 20.05 -21.49 16.02
C GLN A 12 21.01 -20.77 16.97
N VAL A 13 20.87 -20.96 18.29
CA VAL A 13 21.83 -20.43 19.27
C VAL A 13 23.21 -21.07 19.04
N ALA A 14 23.27 -22.40 18.92
CA ALA A 14 24.50 -23.12 18.63
C ALA A 14 25.15 -22.65 17.32
N LEU A 15 24.35 -22.32 16.30
CA LEU A 15 24.84 -21.74 15.05
C LEU A 15 25.47 -20.35 15.25
N LEU A 16 24.90 -19.50 16.10
CA LEU A 16 25.46 -18.18 16.40
C LEU A 16 26.79 -18.31 17.15
N VAL A 17 26.82 -19.15 18.20
CA VAL A 17 28.04 -19.44 18.96
C VAL A 17 29.12 -20.02 18.06
N GLY A 18 28.78 -21.02 17.24
CA GLY A 18 29.71 -21.63 16.29
C GLY A 18 30.22 -20.69 15.19
N ARG A 19 29.60 -19.52 15.01
CA ARG A 19 30.06 -18.47 14.09
C ARG A 19 30.81 -17.33 14.77
N GLY A 20 31.02 -17.39 16.09
CA GLY A 20 31.79 -16.41 16.84
C GLY A 20 30.96 -15.36 17.59
N VAL A 21 29.65 -15.57 17.76
CA VAL A 21 28.84 -14.71 18.65
C VAL A 21 29.00 -15.19 20.09
N VAL A 22 29.34 -14.28 20.99
CA VAL A 22 29.38 -14.52 22.43
C VAL A 22 27.97 -14.40 22.99
N VAL A 23 27.42 -15.51 23.48
CA VAL A 23 26.09 -15.58 24.09
C VAL A 23 26.26 -15.83 25.58
N GLY A 24 25.87 -14.86 26.42
CA GLY A 24 25.98 -14.99 27.89
C GLY A 24 24.95 -15.94 28.49
N ASP A 25 23.72 -15.91 28.01
CA ASP A 25 22.63 -16.80 28.42
C ASP A 25 21.96 -17.38 27.17
N GLU A 26 22.27 -18.65 26.88
CA GLU A 26 21.71 -19.38 25.73
C GLU A 26 20.19 -19.57 25.82
N GLY A 27 19.64 -19.68 27.04
CA GLY A 27 18.21 -19.82 27.26
C GLY A 27 17.46 -18.52 26.94
N ALA A 28 17.98 -17.38 27.39
CA ALA A 28 17.45 -16.07 27.05
C ALA A 28 17.59 -15.78 25.54
N CYS A 29 18.71 -16.16 24.93
CA CYS A 29 18.93 -16.04 23.49
C CYS A 29 17.91 -16.88 22.68
N ALA A 30 17.68 -18.14 23.07
CA ALA A 30 16.69 -18.99 22.44
C ALA A 30 15.26 -18.43 22.56
N ALA A 31 14.89 -17.92 23.74
CA ALA A 31 13.60 -17.27 23.97
C ALA A 31 13.44 -16.01 23.09
N PHE A 32 14.49 -15.21 22.95
CA PHE A 32 14.50 -14.06 22.06
C PHE A 32 14.28 -14.46 20.60
N LEU A 33 15.01 -15.47 20.10
CA LEU A 33 14.88 -15.93 18.72
C LEU A 33 13.49 -16.51 18.43
N ALA A 34 12.89 -17.19 19.41
CA ALA A 34 11.52 -17.69 19.34
C ALA A 34 10.49 -16.56 19.18
N ALA A 35 10.73 -15.40 19.80
CA ALA A 35 9.85 -14.24 19.73
C ALA A 35 10.05 -13.38 18.46
N HIS A 36 11.26 -13.29 17.92
CA HIS A 36 11.61 -12.27 16.91
C HIS A 36 11.94 -12.80 15.51
N ASN A 37 11.93 -14.12 15.30
CA ASN A 37 12.33 -14.81 14.06
C ASN A 37 13.80 -14.53 13.67
N TYR A 38 14.60 -15.59 13.60
CA TYR A 38 16.03 -15.52 13.26
C TYR A 38 16.32 -14.74 11.99
N TYR A 39 15.53 -14.91 10.91
CA TYR A 39 15.82 -14.25 9.64
C TYR A 39 15.68 -12.73 9.74
N ARG A 40 14.67 -12.24 10.48
CA ARG A 40 14.51 -10.81 10.77
C ARG A 40 15.70 -10.29 11.56
N PHE A 41 16.08 -10.98 12.63
CA PHE A 41 17.22 -10.58 13.47
C PHE A 41 18.56 -10.65 12.72
N SER A 42 18.70 -11.58 11.77
CA SER A 42 19.92 -11.72 10.97
C SER A 42 20.27 -10.52 10.10
N GLY A 43 19.30 -9.64 9.81
CA GLY A 43 19.57 -8.36 9.14
C GLY A 43 20.50 -7.45 9.96
N TYR A 44 20.34 -7.44 11.28
CA TYR A 44 21.12 -6.62 12.22
C TYR A 44 22.51 -7.22 12.46
N MET A 45 22.65 -8.54 12.35
CA MET A 45 23.94 -9.24 12.44
C MET A 45 24.93 -8.84 11.34
N ARG A 46 24.43 -8.38 10.17
CA ARG A 46 25.26 -8.09 8.99
C ARG A 46 26.41 -7.13 9.27
N TYR A 47 26.22 -6.18 10.18
CA TYR A 47 27.25 -5.21 10.55
C TYR A 47 28.41 -5.83 11.34
N PHE A 48 28.19 -6.98 11.97
CA PHE A 48 29.16 -7.69 12.79
C PHE A 48 29.81 -8.87 12.07
N GLN A 49 29.35 -9.21 10.87
CA GLN A 49 29.91 -10.30 10.07
C GLN A 49 31.16 -9.86 9.30
N THR A 50 32.08 -10.79 9.08
CA THR A 50 33.40 -10.53 8.45
C THR A 50 33.26 -10.21 6.96
N ALA A 51 32.73 -11.13 6.15
CA ALA A 51 32.56 -10.93 4.71
C ALA A 51 31.31 -11.66 4.17
N PRO A 52 30.10 -11.28 4.62
CA PRO A 52 28.87 -11.97 4.25
C PRO A 52 28.58 -11.96 2.74
N HIS A 53 29.06 -10.93 2.04
CA HIS A 53 28.95 -10.81 0.58
C HIS A 53 29.85 -11.80 -0.18
N LEU A 54 30.89 -12.32 0.47
CA LEU A 54 31.78 -13.38 -0.04
C LEU A 54 31.37 -14.77 0.47
N GLY A 55 30.24 -14.88 1.19
CA GLY A 55 29.75 -16.13 1.77
C GLY A 55 30.27 -16.44 3.18
N ASP A 56 31.19 -15.63 3.70
CA ASP A 56 31.68 -15.75 5.07
C ASP A 56 30.68 -15.13 6.06
N ASN A 57 29.96 -16.01 6.78
CA ASN A 57 28.96 -15.60 7.77
C ASN A 57 29.50 -15.66 9.21
N THR A 58 30.81 -15.78 9.39
CA THR A 58 31.45 -15.63 10.71
C THR A 58 31.36 -14.18 11.19
N PHE A 59 31.42 -14.02 12.50
CA PHE A 59 31.38 -12.73 13.18
C PHE A 59 32.80 -12.28 13.52
N ARG A 60 32.96 -10.96 13.70
CA ARG A 60 34.18 -10.40 14.28
C ARG A 60 34.42 -11.04 15.67
N PRO A 61 35.68 -11.24 16.08
CA PRO A 61 35.99 -11.80 17.40
C PRO A 61 35.26 -11.06 18.52
N ASP A 62 34.84 -11.83 19.54
CA ASP A 62 34.20 -11.33 20.75
C ASP A 62 32.91 -10.51 20.54
N THR A 63 32.21 -10.70 19.42
CA THR A 63 30.92 -10.01 19.16
C THR A 63 29.87 -10.47 20.17
N PRO A 64 29.38 -9.62 21.09
CA PRO A 64 28.38 -10.00 22.05
C PRO A 64 26.98 -9.98 21.42
N PHE A 65 26.17 -10.99 21.74
CA PHE A 65 24.78 -11.06 21.30
C PHE A 65 23.97 -9.82 21.71
N ASP A 66 24.22 -9.31 22.91
CA ASP A 66 23.50 -8.18 23.48
C ASP A 66 23.72 -6.88 22.69
N GLU A 67 24.90 -6.65 22.12
CA GLU A 67 25.15 -5.46 21.28
C GLU A 67 24.35 -5.52 19.96
N ILE A 68 24.24 -6.70 19.35
CA ILE A 68 23.39 -6.90 18.16
C ILE A 68 21.92 -6.64 18.53
N ARG A 69 21.51 -7.12 19.71
CA ARG A 69 20.16 -6.94 20.24
C ARG A 69 19.85 -5.47 20.55
N GLU A 70 20.80 -4.69 21.09
CA GLU A 70 20.59 -3.26 21.35
C GLU A 70 20.23 -2.49 20.07
N ILE A 71 20.86 -2.82 18.93
CA ILE A 71 20.51 -2.21 17.64
C ILE A 71 19.09 -2.62 17.20
N TYR A 72 18.72 -3.88 17.41
CA TYR A 72 17.36 -4.36 17.12
C TYR A 72 16.32 -3.61 17.96
N ASP A 73 16.54 -3.52 19.27
CA ASP A 73 15.64 -2.88 20.23
C ASP A 73 15.53 -1.37 19.95
N ALA A 74 16.63 -0.72 19.56
CA ALA A 74 16.63 0.69 19.14
C ALA A 74 15.82 0.94 17.85
N ASP A 75 15.95 0.07 16.84
CA ASP A 75 15.12 0.14 15.62
C ASP A 75 13.64 -0.07 15.94
N GLU A 76 13.32 -0.99 16.87
CA GLU A 76 11.96 -1.18 17.34
C GLU A 76 11.38 0.06 18.03
N ALA A 77 12.15 0.67 18.93
CA ALA A 77 11.76 1.92 19.58
C ALA A 77 11.54 3.04 18.56
N LEU A 78 12.40 3.15 17.53
CA LEU A 78 12.24 4.14 16.46
C LEU A 78 10.96 3.90 15.65
N ARG A 79 10.69 2.65 15.24
CA ARG A 79 9.46 2.28 14.53
C ARG A 79 8.22 2.64 15.34
N ALA A 80 8.23 2.34 16.64
CA ALA A 80 7.13 2.68 17.54
C ALA A 80 6.92 4.20 17.65
N ALA A 81 8.00 4.97 17.78
CA ALA A 81 7.94 6.44 17.87
C ALA A 81 7.36 7.10 16.60
N VAL A 82 7.70 6.58 15.41
CA VAL A 82 7.24 7.13 14.13
C VAL A 82 5.82 6.66 13.77
N ALA A 83 5.43 5.43 14.13
CA ALA A 83 4.17 4.82 13.71
C ALA A 83 2.94 5.71 13.97
N ARG A 84 2.86 6.33 15.16
CA ARG A 84 1.74 7.19 15.53
C ARG A 84 1.63 8.44 14.65
N GLN A 85 2.75 9.04 14.29
CA GLN A 85 2.77 10.23 13.44
C GLN A 85 2.50 9.87 11.98
N LEU A 86 3.01 8.72 11.53
CA LEU A 86 2.74 8.19 10.20
C LEU A 86 1.25 7.91 10.01
N ALA A 87 0.58 7.30 10.99
CA ALA A 87 -0.86 7.06 10.93
C ALA A 87 -1.68 8.37 10.78
N ARG A 88 -1.26 9.45 11.45
CA ARG A 88 -1.89 10.77 11.29
C ARG A 88 -1.64 11.37 9.90
N ALA A 89 -0.42 11.25 9.40
CA ALA A 89 -0.06 11.70 8.06
C ALA A 89 -0.85 10.92 6.99
N GLU A 90 -1.02 9.60 7.17
CA GLU A 90 -1.76 8.74 6.26
C GLU A 90 -3.24 9.16 6.13
N ILE A 91 -3.93 9.41 7.24
CA ILE A 91 -5.31 9.93 7.24
C ILE A 91 -5.40 11.28 6.52
N LEU A 92 -4.45 12.18 6.80
CA LEU A 92 -4.39 13.49 6.16
C LEU A 92 -4.20 13.35 4.64
N LEU A 93 -3.27 12.49 4.21
CA LEU A 93 -3.00 12.22 2.81
C LEU A 93 -4.19 11.58 2.10
N ARG A 94 -4.87 10.59 2.71
CA ARG A 94 -6.11 10.01 2.18
C ARG A 94 -7.17 11.08 1.94
N THR A 95 -7.38 11.92 2.95
CA THR A 95 -8.38 13.01 2.92
C THR A 95 -8.12 13.96 1.76
N HIS A 96 -6.91 14.49 1.64
CA HIS A 96 -6.58 15.46 0.58
C HIS A 96 -6.53 14.80 -0.80
N THR A 97 -6.04 13.56 -0.90
CA THR A 97 -6.02 12.82 -2.17
C THR A 97 -7.44 12.60 -2.68
N ALA A 98 -8.34 12.11 -1.84
CA ALA A 98 -9.74 11.92 -2.20
C ALA A 98 -10.41 13.25 -2.58
N HIS A 99 -10.15 14.32 -1.82
CA HIS A 99 -10.70 15.65 -2.09
C HIS A 99 -10.27 16.18 -3.46
N VAL A 100 -8.96 16.15 -3.76
CA VAL A 100 -8.42 16.65 -5.04
C VAL A 100 -8.96 15.81 -6.19
N ILE A 101 -8.89 14.48 -6.11
CA ILE A 101 -9.41 13.61 -7.17
C ILE A 101 -10.90 13.86 -7.39
N ALA A 102 -11.71 13.91 -6.32
CA ALA A 102 -13.16 14.09 -6.45
C ALA A 102 -13.52 15.41 -7.14
N ASN A 103 -12.84 16.50 -6.79
CA ASN A 103 -13.17 17.84 -7.29
C ASN A 103 -12.58 18.14 -8.67
N GLU A 104 -11.38 17.64 -8.98
CA GLU A 104 -10.69 17.97 -10.24
C GLU A 104 -10.88 16.89 -11.32
N HIS A 105 -11.18 15.66 -10.93
CA HIS A 105 -11.22 14.50 -11.82
C HIS A 105 -12.54 13.71 -11.73
N GLY A 106 -13.43 14.09 -10.82
CA GLY A 106 -14.72 13.48 -10.61
C GLY A 106 -14.73 12.47 -9.45
N PRO A 107 -15.91 12.24 -8.85
CA PRO A 107 -16.03 11.50 -7.60
C PRO A 107 -15.76 10.00 -7.74
N SER A 108 -15.93 9.41 -8.93
CA SER A 108 -15.76 7.97 -9.17
C SER A 108 -15.18 7.68 -10.56
N GLY A 109 -14.68 6.46 -10.75
CA GLY A 109 -14.28 5.95 -12.07
C GLY A 109 -12.94 6.46 -12.62
N ARG A 110 -12.62 7.76 -12.55
CA ARG A 110 -11.40 8.32 -13.16
C ARG A 110 -10.11 7.77 -12.54
N TYR A 111 -10.08 7.63 -11.22
CA TYR A 111 -8.94 7.04 -10.48
C TYR A 111 -8.73 5.53 -10.78
N LEU A 112 -9.66 4.89 -11.48
CA LEU A 112 -9.59 3.48 -11.91
C LEU A 112 -9.12 3.31 -13.35
N LYS A 113 -8.68 4.39 -14.02
CA LYS A 113 -8.21 4.33 -15.40
C LYS A 113 -6.68 4.32 -15.45
N VAL A 114 -6.12 3.50 -16.34
CA VAL A 114 -4.66 3.40 -16.53
C VAL A 114 -4.08 4.74 -17.00
N ASP A 115 -4.78 5.45 -17.88
CA ASP A 115 -4.40 6.77 -18.39
C ASP A 115 -4.56 7.90 -17.37
N PHE A 116 -4.93 7.59 -16.12
CA PHE A 116 -4.87 8.57 -15.03
C PHE A 116 -3.47 8.66 -14.41
N TYR A 117 -2.64 7.60 -14.57
CA TYR A 117 -1.34 7.47 -13.94
C TYR A 117 -0.19 7.55 -14.96
N THR A 118 0.93 8.14 -14.56
CA THR A 118 2.22 8.08 -15.30
C THR A 118 3.05 6.86 -14.89
N ASP A 119 2.55 5.66 -15.22
CA ASP A 119 3.27 4.42 -14.93
C ASP A 119 4.44 4.15 -15.89
N ALA A 120 5.56 3.67 -15.35
CA ALA A 120 6.67 3.18 -16.15
C ALA A 120 6.25 1.94 -16.95
N ALA A 121 6.70 1.82 -18.20
CA ALA A 121 6.26 0.78 -19.14
C ALA A 121 6.52 -0.67 -18.64
N ASN A 122 7.49 -0.86 -17.74
CA ASN A 122 7.89 -2.16 -17.21
C ASN A 122 7.41 -2.40 -15.76
N ALA A 123 6.66 -1.46 -15.18
CA ALA A 123 6.12 -1.59 -13.82
C ALA A 123 4.70 -2.19 -13.85
N GLU A 124 4.29 -2.81 -12.74
CA GLU A 124 2.88 -3.09 -12.51
C GLU A 124 2.10 -1.76 -12.54
N PRO A 125 1.04 -1.63 -13.35
CA PRO A 125 0.23 -0.43 -13.39
C PRO A 125 -0.29 -0.09 -12.00
N THR A 126 -0.20 1.18 -11.60
CA THR A 126 -0.60 1.56 -10.24
C THR A 126 -2.08 1.26 -9.99
N VAL A 127 -2.90 1.30 -11.05
CA VAL A 127 -4.30 0.89 -10.99
C VAL A 127 -4.52 -0.54 -10.50
N GLU A 128 -3.62 -1.47 -10.81
CA GLU A 128 -3.71 -2.85 -10.36
C GLU A 128 -3.43 -2.97 -8.86
N SER A 129 -2.55 -2.14 -8.30
CA SER A 129 -2.33 -2.06 -6.85
C SER A 129 -3.58 -1.58 -6.11
N TYR A 130 -4.28 -0.55 -6.61
CA TYR A 130 -5.55 -0.10 -5.99
C TYR A 130 -6.62 -1.17 -6.03
N LEU A 131 -6.77 -1.84 -7.18
CA LEU A 131 -7.80 -2.85 -7.34
C LEU A 131 -7.56 -4.02 -6.37
N LYS A 132 -6.31 -4.46 -6.20
CA LYS A 132 -5.96 -5.48 -5.20
C LYS A 132 -6.31 -5.03 -3.78
N ASP A 133 -6.01 -3.79 -3.43
CA ASP A 133 -6.30 -3.24 -2.10
C ASP A 133 -7.82 -3.14 -1.85
N ILE A 134 -8.58 -2.63 -2.82
CA ILE A 134 -10.05 -2.57 -2.78
C ILE A 134 -10.67 -3.98 -2.67
N GLU A 135 -10.17 -4.94 -3.46
CA GLU A 135 -10.68 -6.32 -3.47
C GLU A 135 -10.38 -7.07 -2.16
N ARG A 136 -9.29 -6.73 -1.47
CA ARG A 136 -8.93 -7.30 -0.15
C ARG A 136 -9.68 -6.66 1.01
N SER A 137 -10.26 -5.48 0.81
CA SER A 137 -10.93 -4.75 1.89
C SER A 137 -12.19 -5.48 2.36
N SER A 138 -12.30 -5.63 3.68
CA SER A 138 -13.49 -6.16 4.36
C SER A 138 -14.42 -5.06 4.88
N GLU A 139 -14.17 -3.80 4.51
CA GLU A 139 -14.94 -2.67 5.02
C GLU A 139 -16.32 -2.60 4.36
N ARG A 140 -17.39 -2.55 5.19
CA ARG A 140 -18.78 -2.57 4.72
C ARG A 140 -19.11 -1.52 3.65
N HIS A 141 -18.52 -0.33 3.79
CA HIS A 141 -18.77 0.78 2.89
C HIS A 141 -18.15 0.60 1.49
N ILE A 142 -17.19 -0.33 1.35
CA ILE A 142 -16.57 -0.79 0.09
C ILE A 142 -17.26 -2.06 -0.42
N LEU A 143 -17.60 -3.00 0.47
CA LEU A 143 -18.23 -4.29 0.10
C LEU A 143 -19.56 -4.15 -0.67
N ARG A 144 -20.33 -3.07 -0.44
CA ARG A 144 -21.53 -2.78 -1.24
C ARG A 144 -21.25 -2.58 -2.74
N TYR A 145 -20.00 -2.34 -3.12
CA TYR A 145 -19.55 -2.20 -4.51
C TYR A 145 -18.87 -3.47 -5.06
N THR A 146 -18.56 -4.46 -4.20
CA THR A 146 -18.00 -5.76 -4.61
C THR A 146 -19.10 -6.75 -5.00
N ALA A 147 -20.24 -6.71 -4.32
CA ALA A 147 -21.42 -7.54 -4.59
C ALA A 147 -22.39 -6.87 -5.58
N GLY A 148 -22.01 -6.78 -6.86
CA GLY A 148 -22.96 -6.40 -7.90
C GLY A 148 -24.01 -7.49 -8.14
N ASP A 149 -25.17 -7.13 -8.70
CA ASP A 149 -26.34 -8.00 -9.00
C ASP A 149 -26.04 -9.29 -9.81
N ARG A 150 -24.79 -9.52 -10.24
CA ARG A 150 -24.37 -10.67 -11.07
C ARG A 150 -23.01 -11.26 -10.67
N GLY A 151 -22.52 -11.02 -9.46
CA GLY A 151 -21.22 -11.55 -8.99
C GLY A 151 -19.99 -10.91 -9.67
N VAL A 152 -20.19 -9.81 -10.41
CA VAL A 152 -19.13 -9.03 -11.03
C VAL A 152 -18.98 -7.71 -10.25
N PRO A 153 -17.84 -7.47 -9.58
CA PRO A 153 -17.64 -6.23 -8.81
C PRO A 153 -17.82 -5.01 -9.72
N THR A 154 -18.51 -3.96 -9.27
CA THR A 154 -18.68 -2.72 -10.05
C THR A 154 -18.08 -1.56 -9.27
N PHE A 155 -16.75 -1.44 -9.36
CA PHE A 155 -16.00 -0.37 -8.71
C PHE A 155 -16.13 0.99 -9.42
N THR A 156 -16.71 1.04 -10.62
CA THR A 156 -16.90 2.30 -11.35
C THR A 156 -17.74 3.32 -10.56
N ASP A 157 -18.67 2.85 -9.74
CA ASP A 157 -19.51 3.67 -8.88
C ASP A 157 -18.94 3.84 -7.45
N LEU A 158 -17.81 3.20 -7.13
CA LEU A 158 -17.12 3.37 -5.85
C LEU A 158 -16.53 4.79 -5.82
N PRO A 159 -16.96 5.65 -4.88
CA PRO A 159 -16.40 6.99 -4.81
C PRO A 159 -14.99 6.97 -4.24
N VAL A 160 -14.15 7.91 -4.69
CA VAL A 160 -12.73 7.95 -4.31
C VAL A 160 -12.50 8.11 -2.82
N TRP A 161 -13.34 8.87 -2.10
CA TRP A 161 -13.24 9.02 -0.63
C TRP A 161 -13.54 7.73 0.13
N SER A 162 -14.27 6.79 -0.49
CA SER A 162 -14.44 5.45 0.05
C SER A 162 -13.30 4.52 -0.39
N ALA A 163 -12.78 4.69 -1.60
CA ALA A 163 -11.74 3.82 -2.13
C ALA A 163 -10.40 4.00 -1.41
N VAL A 164 -10.03 5.24 -1.06
CA VAL A 164 -8.74 5.54 -0.43
C VAL A 164 -8.57 4.89 0.94
N GLU A 165 -9.66 4.55 1.64
CA GLU A 165 -9.63 3.86 2.93
C GLU A 165 -9.10 2.42 2.81
N ALA A 166 -9.28 1.77 1.65
CA ALA A 166 -8.70 0.46 1.40
C ALA A 166 -7.21 0.50 1.03
N PHE A 167 -6.66 1.64 0.62
CA PHE A 167 -5.31 1.70 0.07
C PHE A 167 -4.27 1.50 1.17
N SER A 168 -3.30 0.62 0.95
CA SER A 168 -2.08 0.60 1.76
C SER A 168 -1.32 1.93 1.63
N PHE A 169 -0.47 2.26 2.62
CA PHE A 169 0.37 3.46 2.55
C PHE A 169 1.20 3.54 1.26
N GLY A 170 1.78 2.41 0.83
CA GLY A 170 2.57 2.33 -0.41
C GLY A 170 1.73 2.55 -1.66
N THR A 171 0.51 2.03 -1.68
CA THR A 171 -0.45 2.25 -2.78
C THR A 171 -0.87 3.73 -2.84
N LEU A 172 -1.21 4.34 -1.69
CA LEU A 172 -1.54 5.76 -1.60
C LEU A 172 -0.38 6.65 -2.07
N SER A 173 0.86 6.33 -1.68
CA SER A 173 2.06 7.06 -2.14
C SER A 173 2.20 7.06 -3.66
N LYS A 174 2.03 5.91 -4.32
CA LYS A 174 2.07 5.83 -5.78
C LYS A 174 0.92 6.61 -6.42
N CYS A 175 -0.25 6.66 -5.78
CA CYS A 175 -1.39 7.46 -6.23
C CYS A 175 -1.05 8.92 -6.31
N ILE A 176 -0.53 9.45 -5.22
CA ILE A 176 -0.17 10.86 -5.12
C ILE A 176 0.94 11.19 -6.11
N GLU A 177 1.98 10.36 -6.19
CA GLU A 177 3.13 10.59 -7.08
C GLU A 177 2.77 10.55 -8.57
N ARG A 178 1.94 9.59 -8.99
CA ARG A 178 1.73 9.27 -10.42
C ARG A 178 0.38 9.71 -10.94
N GLY A 179 -0.59 9.94 -10.06
CA GLY A 179 -1.97 10.30 -10.41
C GLY A 179 -2.05 11.67 -11.07
N GLY A 180 -3.16 11.92 -11.78
CA GLY A 180 -3.35 13.18 -12.51
C GLY A 180 -2.23 13.44 -13.53
N GLN A 181 -1.71 12.38 -14.15
CA GLN A 181 -0.53 12.47 -15.03
C GLN A 181 0.71 13.09 -14.34
N GLY A 182 0.93 12.76 -13.05
CA GLY A 182 2.05 13.26 -12.24
C GLY A 182 1.80 14.61 -11.55
N THR A 183 0.65 15.25 -11.77
CA THR A 183 0.33 16.56 -11.16
C THR A 183 -0.32 16.44 -9.78
N LEU A 184 -0.77 15.24 -9.40
CA LEU A 184 -1.57 15.06 -8.19
C LEU A 184 -0.78 15.36 -6.90
N ALA A 185 0.54 15.14 -6.89
CA ALA A 185 1.40 15.43 -5.74
C ALA A 185 1.35 16.92 -5.34
N ASP A 186 1.53 17.81 -6.31
CA ASP A 186 1.48 19.27 -6.10
C ASP A 186 0.07 19.73 -5.71
N ALA A 187 -0.97 19.16 -6.34
CA ALA A 187 -2.36 19.48 -6.02
C ALA A 187 -2.71 19.05 -4.59
N VAL A 188 -2.31 17.86 -4.15
CA VAL A 188 -2.48 17.37 -2.77
C VAL A 188 -1.72 18.26 -1.79
N ALA A 189 -0.45 18.59 -2.07
CA ALA A 189 0.36 19.44 -1.20
C ALA A 189 -0.22 20.86 -1.03
N THR A 190 -0.80 21.43 -2.09
CA THR A 190 -1.36 22.79 -2.07
C THR A 190 -2.81 22.85 -1.60
N SER A 191 -3.55 21.73 -1.64
CA SER A 191 -4.95 21.66 -1.18
C SER A 191 -5.14 22.14 0.27
N ARG A 192 -4.13 21.93 1.13
CA ARG A 192 -4.10 22.39 2.52
C ARG A 192 -4.08 23.92 2.65
N ARG A 193 -3.49 24.65 1.70
CA ARG A 193 -3.45 26.12 1.71
C ARG A 193 -4.79 26.73 1.31
N ARG A 194 -5.55 26.05 0.44
CA ARG A 194 -6.83 26.54 -0.09
C ARG A 194 -7.98 26.44 0.92
N GLN A 195 -7.89 25.57 1.93
CA GLN A 195 -8.96 25.33 2.89
C GLN A 195 -8.91 26.24 4.14
N GLY A 196 -8.02 27.24 4.18
CA GLY A 196 -7.84 28.06 5.38
C GLY A 196 -7.19 27.28 6.53
N ARG A 197 -6.65 28.02 7.51
CA ARG A 197 -5.93 27.44 8.65
C ARG A 197 -6.92 26.70 9.55
N PHE A 198 -6.98 25.37 9.47
CA PHE A 198 -7.70 24.56 10.44
C PHE A 198 -7.11 24.81 11.84
N PRO A 199 -7.91 25.26 12.83
CA PRO A 199 -7.46 25.28 14.20
C PRO A 199 -7.23 23.83 14.63
N VAL A 200 -6.01 23.54 15.09
CA VAL A 200 -5.71 22.26 15.75
C VAL A 200 -6.53 22.26 17.04
N PRO A 201 -7.41 21.27 17.29
CA PRO A 201 -8.15 21.23 18.54
C PRO A 201 -7.17 21.09 19.70
N SER A 202 -7.07 22.13 20.52
CA SER A 202 -6.38 22.13 21.80
C SER A 202 -7.03 21.07 22.68
N SER A 203 -6.22 20.16 23.22
CA SER A 203 -6.67 19.15 24.18
C SER A 203 -6.96 19.82 25.52
N SER A 204 -8.11 20.48 25.66
CA SER A 204 -8.71 20.80 26.96
C SER A 204 -10.19 21.14 26.83
N ALA A 205 -10.99 20.41 27.61
CA ALA A 205 -12.35 20.69 28.05
C ALA A 205 -13.53 20.37 27.12
N GLY A 206 -14.42 19.51 27.62
CA GLY A 206 -15.86 19.58 27.37
C GLY A 206 -16.45 18.43 26.56
N VAL A 207 -17.35 17.68 27.20
CA VAL A 207 -18.27 16.65 26.69
C VAL A 207 -18.60 16.80 25.19
N PRO A 208 -18.52 15.72 24.37
CA PRO A 208 -18.87 15.82 22.95
C PRO A 208 -20.36 16.17 22.77
N PRO A 209 -20.71 17.11 21.89
CA PRO A 209 -22.12 17.34 21.56
C PRO A 209 -22.67 16.08 20.86
N GLN A 210 -23.88 15.68 21.23
CA GLN A 210 -24.58 14.59 20.57
C GLN A 210 -24.67 14.87 19.06
N PRO A 211 -24.57 13.83 18.20
CA PRO A 211 -24.61 14.04 16.76
C PRO A 211 -25.93 14.69 16.35
N LEU A 212 -25.83 15.85 15.70
CA LEU A 212 -26.97 16.48 15.02
C LEU A 212 -27.55 15.45 14.04
N ARG A 213 -28.81 15.08 14.28
CA ARG A 213 -29.59 14.22 13.40
C ARG A 213 -29.64 14.88 12.01
N ALA A 214 -29.05 14.23 11.01
CA ALA A 214 -29.10 14.72 9.63
C ALA A 214 -30.57 14.92 9.21
N PRO A 215 -30.93 16.03 8.54
CA PRO A 215 -32.28 16.21 8.03
C PRO A 215 -32.56 15.08 7.03
N GLN A 216 -33.65 14.35 7.27
CA GLN A 216 -34.15 13.35 6.34
C GLN A 216 -34.44 14.05 5.00
N PRO A 217 -34.04 13.48 3.85
CA PRO A 217 -34.36 14.08 2.57
C PRO A 217 -35.88 14.15 2.40
N VAL A 218 -36.40 15.35 2.19
CA VAL A 218 -37.77 15.56 1.72
C VAL A 218 -37.87 14.89 0.35
N VAL A 219 -38.66 13.82 0.26
CA VAL A 219 -38.92 13.13 -0.99
C VAL A 219 -39.86 14.01 -1.82
N GLU A 220 -39.29 14.83 -2.69
CA GLU A 220 -40.04 15.50 -3.74
C GLU A 220 -40.40 14.47 -4.84
N PRO A 221 -41.64 14.42 -5.36
CA PRO A 221 -42.01 13.43 -6.36
C PRO A 221 -41.18 13.63 -7.65
N LEU A 222 -40.40 12.61 -8.02
CA LEU A 222 -39.60 12.62 -9.25
C LEU A 222 -40.50 12.85 -10.47
N ARG A 223 -40.36 14.00 -11.13
CA ARG A 223 -40.67 14.12 -12.55
C ARG A 223 -39.72 13.18 -13.32
N HIS A 224 -40.30 12.26 -14.10
CA HIS A 224 -39.58 11.28 -14.92
C HIS A 224 -38.60 11.96 -15.89
N ARG A 225 -37.34 12.16 -15.47
CA ARG A 225 -36.20 12.20 -16.40
C ARG A 225 -35.74 10.76 -16.61
N ARG A 226 -35.83 10.27 -17.85
CA ARG A 226 -35.35 8.94 -18.24
C ARG A 226 -33.89 8.77 -17.80
N ARG A 227 -33.65 7.88 -16.84
CA ARG A 227 -32.31 7.38 -16.52
C ARG A 227 -31.83 6.53 -17.71
N PRO A 228 -30.58 6.66 -18.17
CA PRO A 228 -30.04 5.76 -19.19
C PRO A 228 -30.05 4.31 -18.66
N ASP A 229 -30.41 3.41 -19.57
CA ASP A 229 -30.76 2.00 -19.33
C ASP A 229 -29.64 1.25 -18.59
N ALA A 230 -29.99 0.41 -17.60
CA ALA A 230 -29.03 -0.35 -16.79
C ALA A 230 -28.14 -1.28 -17.66
N LYS A 231 -28.65 -1.69 -18.83
CA LYS A 231 -27.91 -2.44 -19.85
C LYS A 231 -26.78 -1.62 -20.50
N GLN A 232 -26.95 -0.31 -20.65
CA GLN A 232 -25.94 0.60 -21.21
C GLN A 232 -24.74 0.71 -20.25
N ARG A 233 -25.02 0.92 -18.95
CA ARG A 233 -23.99 1.02 -17.89
C ARG A 233 -23.19 -0.27 -17.71
N ALA A 234 -23.86 -1.42 -17.77
CA ALA A 234 -23.20 -2.72 -17.69
C ALA A 234 -22.28 -2.98 -18.90
N ARG A 235 -22.68 -2.52 -20.10
CA ARG A 235 -21.85 -2.59 -21.30
C ARG A 235 -20.62 -1.69 -21.18
N GLU A 236 -20.77 -0.45 -20.73
CA GLU A 236 -19.66 0.50 -20.52
C GLU A 236 -18.66 0.04 -19.45
N GLY A 237 -19.14 -0.63 -18.39
CA GLY A 237 -18.29 -1.22 -17.34
C GLY A 237 -17.52 -2.47 -17.80
N GLN A 238 -18.17 -3.36 -18.57
CA GLN A 238 -17.50 -4.49 -19.23
C GLN A 238 -16.50 -4.03 -20.28
N GLU A 239 -16.86 -3.01 -21.05
CA GLU A 239 -16.01 -2.38 -22.05
C GLU A 239 -14.82 -1.71 -21.37
N THR A 240 -14.99 -1.00 -20.27
CA THR A 240 -13.86 -0.45 -19.49
C THR A 240 -12.89 -1.54 -19.02
N ARG A 241 -13.39 -2.66 -18.48
CA ARG A 241 -12.54 -3.78 -18.03
C ARG A 241 -11.85 -4.50 -19.19
N ARG A 242 -12.58 -4.74 -20.28
CA ARG A 242 -12.05 -5.36 -21.49
C ARG A 242 -11.05 -4.45 -22.17
N THR A 243 -11.32 -3.16 -22.28
CA THR A 243 -10.43 -2.15 -22.86
C THR A 243 -9.18 -1.99 -22.00
N VAL A 244 -9.29 -1.86 -20.68
CA VAL A 244 -8.11 -1.80 -19.81
C VAL A 244 -7.27 -3.09 -19.93
N ARG A 245 -7.87 -4.28 -19.82
CA ARG A 245 -7.13 -5.55 -19.97
C ARG A 245 -6.60 -5.80 -21.39
N ALA A 246 -7.33 -5.39 -22.42
CA ALA A 246 -6.93 -5.55 -23.82
C ALA A 246 -5.86 -4.53 -24.24
N GLU A 247 -5.92 -3.30 -23.73
CA GLU A 247 -4.93 -2.25 -23.95
C GLU A 247 -3.60 -2.61 -23.27
N ILE A 248 -3.67 -3.17 -22.05
CA ILE A 248 -2.52 -3.79 -21.37
C ILE A 248 -1.94 -4.96 -22.19
N ARG A 249 -2.80 -5.87 -22.69
CA ARG A 249 -2.37 -7.01 -23.52
C ARG A 249 -1.78 -6.57 -24.86
N ALA A 250 -2.33 -5.52 -25.49
CA ALA A 250 -1.86 -4.97 -26.76
C ALA A 250 -0.54 -4.20 -26.62
N ARG A 251 -0.29 -3.52 -25.49
CA ARG A 251 1.01 -2.91 -25.17
C ARG A 251 2.09 -3.98 -24.94
N ARG A 252 1.78 -5.07 -24.23
CA ARG A 252 2.68 -6.22 -24.08
C ARG A 252 3.02 -6.89 -25.43
N HIS A 253 2.05 -7.08 -26.32
CA HIS A 253 2.29 -7.68 -27.64
C HIS A 253 3.08 -6.80 -28.61
N ARG A 254 2.82 -5.47 -28.63
CA ARG A 254 3.60 -4.53 -29.48
C ARG A 254 5.07 -4.48 -29.09
N PHE A 255 5.39 -4.66 -27.81
CA PHE A 255 6.77 -4.73 -27.33
C PHE A 255 7.47 -6.04 -27.74
N THR A 256 6.81 -7.19 -27.58
CA THR A 256 7.37 -8.49 -28.02
C THR A 256 7.63 -8.57 -29.52
N ARG A 257 6.91 -7.79 -30.36
CA ARG A 257 7.17 -7.69 -31.81
C ARG A 257 8.28 -6.71 -32.17
N ARG A 258 8.51 -5.65 -31.38
CA ARG A 258 9.55 -4.65 -31.65
C ARG A 258 10.97 -5.15 -31.30
N HIS A 259 11.08 -6.08 -30.34
CA HIS A 259 12.35 -6.74 -29.95
C HIS A 259 12.61 -8.08 -30.66
N ARG A 260 11.76 -8.46 -31.62
CA ARG A 260 11.91 -9.68 -32.43
C ARG A 260 11.97 -9.36 -33.93
N ARG A 261 12.58 -8.22 -34.29
CA ARG A 261 13.06 -8.01 -35.66
C ARG A 261 14.41 -8.72 -35.80
N PRO A 262 14.57 -9.67 -36.73
CA PRO A 262 15.88 -10.25 -37.00
C PRO A 262 16.79 -9.16 -37.57
N ARG A 263 18.04 -9.13 -37.12
CA ARG A 263 19.12 -8.53 -37.91
C ARG A 263 19.30 -9.44 -39.14
N GLU A 264 18.66 -9.09 -40.24
CA GLU A 264 18.90 -9.73 -41.54
C GLU A 264 19.62 -8.75 -42.46
N GLY A 265 20.84 -9.14 -42.83
CA GLY A 265 21.38 -8.95 -44.18
C GLY A 265 22.41 -7.84 -44.37
N GLY A 266 23.62 -8.25 -44.80
CA GLY A 266 24.46 -7.49 -45.73
C GLY A 266 25.64 -6.76 -45.14
#